data_AF-A0A380ED52-F1
#
_entry.id   AF-A0A380ED52-F1
#
_cell.length_a   1.000
_cell.length_b   1.000
_cell.length_c   1.000
_cell.angle_alpha   90.00
_cell.angle_beta   90.00
_cell.angle_gamma   90.00
#
_symmetry.space_group_name_H-M   'P 1'
#
loop_
_entity.id
_entity.type
_entity.pdbx_description
1 polymer ?
#
loop_
_entity_poly.entity_id
_entity_poly.type
_entity_poly.pdbx_seq_one_letter_code
_entity_poly.pdbx_strand_id
1 'polypeptide(L)'
;MTLLTVNPFDNVGLSALVAAVPIILFLLCLTVFKMKGIYAALTTLVVTLIVALFVFELPARVSAGAITEGVVAGIFPIGYIVLMAVWLYKVSIKTGQFSIIQDSIASISVDQRIQLLLIGFCFNAFLEGAAGFGVPIAICAVLLIQLGFEPLKAAMLCLIANGAAGAFGAIGLPVSIIDTFNLSGGVTTLDVARYSALTLPILNFIIPFVLVFIVDGMKGIKEILPVILTVSGTYTGLQLLLTIFHGPELADIIPSLATMVVLAFVCRKFKPKNIFRLEASEHKIQKRTPKEIVFAWSPFVILTAFVLVWSAPFFKNYSNLEVHLKV
;
A
#
# COMPACT_ATOMS: atom_id res chain seq x y z
N MET A 1 6.76 35.19 -6.50
CA MET A 1 5.88 35.92 -5.56
C MET A 1 5.60 34.95 -4.43
N THR A 2 6.36 35.09 -3.36
CA THR A 2 6.49 34.15 -2.24
C THR A 2 5.25 34.15 -1.35
N LEU A 3 4.91 32.99 -0.77
CA LEU A 3 3.91 32.84 0.29
C LEU A 3 4.07 33.96 1.33
N LEU A 4 3.01 34.73 1.59
CA LEU A 4 3.06 35.89 2.49
C LEU A 4 3.26 35.47 3.95
N THR A 5 2.75 34.31 4.37
CA THR A 5 2.96 33.81 5.73
C THR A 5 2.53 32.34 5.87
N VAL A 6 3.44 31.50 6.38
CA VAL A 6 3.15 30.11 6.81
C VAL A 6 2.63 30.05 8.26
N ASN A 7 2.56 31.20 8.93
CA ASN A 7 2.18 31.35 10.33
C ASN A 7 1.30 32.60 10.53
N PRO A 8 0.05 32.59 10.03
CA PRO A 8 -0.82 33.78 10.03
C PRO A 8 -1.18 34.31 11.42
N PHE A 9 -0.96 33.51 12.48
CA PHE A 9 -1.31 33.87 13.86
C PHE A 9 -0.10 34.14 14.76
N ASP A 10 1.12 34.18 14.21
CA ASP A 10 2.38 34.23 14.98
C ASP A 10 2.53 33.10 16.03
N ASN A 11 1.72 32.06 15.92
CA ASN A 11 1.73 30.87 16.77
C ASN A 11 1.62 29.63 15.89
N VAL A 12 2.71 28.87 15.81
CA VAL A 12 2.83 27.68 14.96
C VAL A 12 1.76 26.64 15.30
N GLY A 13 1.42 26.46 16.58
CA GLY A 13 0.41 25.50 17.01
C GLY A 13 -1.00 25.89 16.52
N LEU A 14 -1.35 27.17 16.63
CA LEU A 14 -2.64 27.67 16.17
C LEU A 14 -2.75 27.63 14.64
N SER A 15 -1.69 28.05 13.95
CA SER A 15 -1.60 27.96 12.48
C SER A 15 -1.70 26.52 11.99
N ALA A 16 -1.05 25.56 12.67
CA ALA A 16 -1.15 24.14 12.36
C ALA A 16 -2.55 23.57 12.59
N LEU A 17 -3.24 23.97 13.67
CA LEU A 17 -4.62 23.56 13.93
C LEU A 17 -5.57 24.03 12.83
N VAL A 18 -5.42 25.27 12.35
CA VAL A 18 -6.23 25.79 11.25
C VAL A 18 -5.89 25.09 9.94
N ALA A 19 -4.60 24.84 9.66
CA ALA A 19 -4.18 24.06 8.49
C ALA A 19 -4.69 22.61 8.50
N ALA A 20 -4.96 22.04 9.68
CA ALA A 20 -5.51 20.70 9.83
C ALA A 20 -7.03 20.62 9.57
N VAL A 21 -7.75 21.74 9.56
CA VAL A 21 -9.22 21.76 9.40
C VAL A 21 -9.69 20.98 8.17
N PRO A 22 -9.12 21.16 6.96
CA PRO A 22 -9.57 20.39 5.79
C PRO A 22 -9.37 18.88 5.93
N ILE A 23 -8.26 18.46 6.57
CA ILE A 23 -7.94 17.05 6.78
C ILE A 23 -8.94 16.44 7.75
N ILE A 24 -9.18 17.11 8.89
CA ILE A 24 -10.15 16.68 9.90
C ILE A 24 -11.55 16.63 9.29
N LEU A 25 -11.95 17.65 8.53
CA LEU A 25 -13.24 17.68 7.84
C LEU A 25 -13.40 16.51 6.88
N PHE A 26 -12.38 16.24 6.05
CA PHE A 26 -12.41 15.12 5.10
C PHE A 26 -12.60 13.78 5.82
N LEU A 27 -11.88 13.57 6.93
CA LEU A 27 -12.02 12.37 7.76
C LEU A 27 -13.41 12.27 8.40
N LEU A 28 -13.96 13.37 8.92
CA LEU A 28 -15.31 13.40 9.50
C LEU A 28 -16.39 13.11 8.45
N CYS A 29 -16.26 13.68 7.26
CA CYS A 29 -17.16 13.42 6.13
C CYS A 29 -17.25 11.93 5.79
N LEU A 30 -16.12 11.21 5.80
CA LEU A 30 -16.07 9.79 5.48
C LEU A 30 -16.45 8.88 6.66
N THR A 31 -15.96 9.17 7.86
CA THR A 31 -16.08 8.25 9.00
C THR A 31 -17.36 8.45 9.81
N VAL A 32 -17.73 9.71 10.06
CA VAL A 32 -18.89 10.07 10.91
C VAL A 32 -20.12 10.30 10.04
N PHE A 33 -20.01 11.18 9.04
CA PHE A 33 -21.14 11.53 8.17
C PHE A 33 -21.39 10.50 7.05
N LYS A 34 -20.46 9.55 6.85
CA LYS A 34 -20.56 8.46 5.86
C LYS A 34 -20.94 8.95 4.46
N MET A 35 -20.42 10.12 4.08
CA MET A 35 -20.67 10.74 2.79
C MET A 35 -19.99 9.95 1.67
N LYS A 36 -20.54 10.01 0.46
CA LYS A 36 -19.82 9.50 -0.73
C LYS A 36 -18.52 10.31 -0.90
N GLY A 37 -17.44 9.64 -1.26
CA GLY A 37 -16.11 10.27 -1.38
C GLY A 37 -16.08 11.51 -2.27
N ILE A 38 -16.88 11.54 -3.34
CA ILE A 38 -16.97 12.71 -4.22
C ILE A 38 -17.52 13.95 -3.51
N TYR A 39 -18.53 13.79 -2.66
CA TYR A 39 -19.09 14.91 -1.90
C TYR A 39 -18.13 15.37 -0.81
N ALA A 40 -17.51 14.42 -0.10
CA ALA A 40 -16.48 14.73 0.90
C ALA A 40 -15.33 15.54 0.29
N ALA A 41 -14.80 15.12 -0.86
CA ALA A 41 -13.74 15.81 -1.56
C ALA A 41 -14.13 17.23 -2.00
N LEU A 42 -15.35 17.41 -2.56
CA LEU A 42 -15.84 18.73 -2.96
C LEU A 42 -16.04 19.67 -1.77
N THR A 43 -16.65 19.19 -0.67
CA THR A 43 -16.79 20.00 0.54
C THR A 43 -15.45 20.39 1.14
N THR A 44 -14.51 19.45 1.21
CA THR A 44 -13.16 19.74 1.69
C THR A 44 -12.46 20.75 0.80
N LEU A 45 -12.57 20.63 -0.54
CA LEU A 45 -11.99 21.59 -1.48
C LEU A 45 -12.50 23.02 -1.24
N VAL A 46 -13.82 23.19 -1.06
CA VAL A 46 -14.42 24.50 -0.79
C VAL A 46 -13.90 25.08 0.52
N VAL A 47 -13.85 24.27 1.58
CA VAL A 47 -13.35 24.73 2.89
C VAL A 47 -11.85 25.05 2.82
N THR A 48 -11.04 24.23 2.15
CA THR A 48 -9.62 24.51 1.91
C THR A 48 -9.44 25.83 1.18
N LEU A 49 -10.25 26.10 0.15
CA LEU A 49 -10.17 27.35 -0.60
C LEU A 49 -10.50 28.57 0.28
N ILE A 50 -11.53 28.46 1.12
CA ILE A 50 -11.88 29.53 2.07
C ILE A 50 -10.72 29.77 3.04
N VAL A 51 -10.18 28.73 3.67
CA VAL A 51 -9.06 28.85 4.60
C VAL A 51 -7.82 29.43 3.90
N ALA A 52 -7.50 28.95 2.70
CA ALA A 52 -6.35 29.43 1.93
C ALA A 52 -6.45 30.92 1.58
N LEU A 53 -7.61 31.38 1.11
CA LEU A 53 -7.81 32.76 0.68
C LEU A 53 -7.91 33.75 1.85
N PHE A 54 -8.63 33.37 2.91
CA PHE A 54 -8.99 34.31 3.98
C PHE A 54 -8.11 34.21 5.22
N VAL A 55 -7.50 33.05 5.51
CA VAL A 55 -6.64 32.87 6.68
C VAL A 55 -5.17 32.94 6.32
N PHE A 56 -4.78 32.25 5.24
CA PHE A 56 -3.39 32.25 4.77
C PHE A 56 -3.11 33.31 3.69
N GLU A 57 -4.14 34.10 3.34
CA GLU A 57 -4.05 35.24 2.40
C GLU A 57 -3.37 34.89 1.07
N LEU A 58 -3.60 33.66 0.58
CA LEU A 58 -3.04 33.20 -0.69
C LEU A 58 -3.64 34.01 -1.84
N PRO A 59 -2.82 34.49 -2.80
CA PRO A 59 -3.36 35.17 -3.98
C PRO A 59 -4.31 34.24 -4.76
N ALA A 60 -5.48 34.75 -5.15
CA ALA A 60 -6.51 33.95 -5.82
C ALA A 60 -6.00 33.21 -7.07
N ARG A 61 -5.03 33.81 -7.79
CA ARG A 61 -4.38 33.18 -8.95
C ARG A 61 -3.59 31.92 -8.57
N VAL A 62 -2.89 31.96 -7.43
CA VAL A 62 -2.13 30.81 -6.91
C VAL A 62 -3.09 29.72 -6.44
N SER A 63 -4.15 30.08 -5.72
CA SER A 63 -5.18 29.13 -5.29
C SER A 63 -5.87 28.43 -6.48
N ALA A 64 -6.22 29.17 -7.53
CA ALA A 64 -6.79 28.59 -8.75
C ALA A 64 -5.77 27.68 -9.48
N GLY A 65 -4.49 28.07 -9.49
CA GLY A 65 -3.39 27.23 -9.99
C GLY A 65 -3.30 25.91 -9.24
N ALA A 66 -3.29 25.93 -7.90
CA ALA A 66 -3.22 24.74 -7.06
C ALA A 66 -4.42 23.79 -7.24
N ILE A 67 -5.63 24.34 -7.42
CA ILE A 67 -6.82 23.52 -7.75
C ILE A 67 -6.61 22.83 -9.10
N THR A 68 -6.15 23.58 -10.11
CA THR A 68 -5.94 23.04 -11.45
C THR A 68 -4.86 21.95 -11.44
N GLU A 69 -3.75 22.19 -10.74
CA GLU A 69 -2.69 21.22 -10.55
C GLU A 69 -3.21 19.96 -9.86
N GLY A 70 -3.99 20.09 -8.78
CA GLY A 70 -4.59 18.95 -8.08
C GLY A 70 -5.56 18.14 -8.95
N VAL A 71 -6.38 18.81 -9.77
CA VAL A 71 -7.28 18.14 -10.74
C VAL A 71 -6.47 17.40 -11.79
N VAL A 72 -5.44 18.04 -12.36
CA VAL A 72 -4.55 17.42 -13.34
C VAL A 72 -3.85 16.22 -12.72
N ALA A 73 -3.19 16.36 -11.57
CA ALA A 73 -2.50 15.28 -10.86
C ALA A 73 -3.43 14.10 -10.50
N GLY A 74 -4.65 14.42 -10.09
CA GLY A 74 -5.69 13.44 -9.78
C GLY A 74 -6.12 12.62 -11.01
N ILE A 75 -6.32 13.27 -12.15
CA ILE A 75 -6.67 12.59 -13.41
C ILE A 75 -5.43 11.87 -13.98
N PHE A 76 -4.28 12.52 -13.92
CA PHE A 76 -3.01 12.12 -14.52
C PHE A 76 -1.85 12.61 -13.62
N PRO A 77 -1.15 11.74 -12.85
CA PRO A 77 -0.99 10.30 -13.06
C PRO A 77 -1.88 9.38 -12.19
N ILE A 78 -2.51 9.88 -11.13
CA ILE A 78 -3.13 9.01 -10.11
C ILE A 78 -4.27 8.16 -10.69
N GLY A 79 -5.23 8.79 -11.37
CA GLY A 79 -6.34 8.10 -12.01
C GLY A 79 -5.88 7.10 -13.07
N TYR A 80 -4.79 7.40 -13.78
CA TYR A 80 -4.20 6.51 -14.77
C TYR A 80 -3.62 5.24 -14.14
N ILE A 81 -2.94 5.34 -12.99
CA ILE A 81 -2.42 4.17 -12.23
C ILE A 81 -3.58 3.24 -11.84
N VAL A 82 -4.63 3.80 -11.24
CA VAL A 82 -5.80 3.02 -10.81
C VAL A 82 -6.48 2.34 -12.01
N LEU A 83 -6.66 3.08 -13.11
CA LEU A 83 -7.26 2.54 -14.34
C LEU A 83 -6.44 1.39 -14.92
N MET A 84 -5.11 1.55 -15.01
CA MET A 84 -4.20 0.51 -15.51
C MET A 84 -4.14 -0.70 -14.58
N ALA A 85 -4.15 -0.51 -13.26
CA ALA A 85 -4.18 -1.60 -12.28
C ALA A 85 -5.47 -2.43 -12.39
N VAL A 86 -6.64 -1.76 -12.45
CA VAL A 86 -7.93 -2.45 -12.65
C VAL A 86 -7.99 -3.14 -14.01
N TRP A 87 -7.42 -2.53 -15.05
CA TRP A 87 -7.33 -3.15 -16.37
C TRP A 87 -6.48 -4.42 -16.34
N LEU A 88 -5.28 -4.37 -15.74
CA LEU A 88 -4.41 -5.54 -15.57
C LEU A 88 -5.11 -6.66 -14.81
N TYR A 89 -5.83 -6.32 -13.73
CA TYR A 89 -6.65 -7.27 -12.97
C TYR A 89 -7.73 -7.93 -13.83
N LYS A 90 -8.52 -7.13 -14.57
CA LYS A 90 -9.57 -7.65 -15.47
C LYS A 90 -9.00 -8.55 -16.57
N VAL A 91 -7.86 -8.18 -17.15
CA VAL A 91 -7.17 -9.01 -18.15
C VAL A 91 -6.69 -10.33 -17.53
N SER A 92 -6.09 -10.29 -16.35
CA SER A 92 -5.60 -11.48 -15.63
C SER A 92 -6.73 -12.45 -15.28
N ILE A 93 -7.92 -11.93 -14.91
CA ILE A 93 -9.11 -12.75 -14.70
C ILE A 93 -9.60 -13.35 -16.01
N LYS A 94 -9.79 -12.53 -17.05
CA LYS A 94 -10.38 -12.98 -18.32
C LYS A 94 -9.49 -14.01 -19.04
N THR A 95 -8.19 -13.93 -18.86
CA THR A 95 -7.20 -14.87 -19.41
C THR A 95 -7.00 -16.13 -18.55
N GLY A 96 -7.66 -16.22 -17.38
CA GLY A 96 -7.51 -17.33 -16.44
C GLY A 96 -6.15 -17.40 -15.74
N GLN A 97 -5.27 -16.41 -15.93
CA GLN A 97 -3.96 -16.39 -15.26
C GLN A 97 -4.09 -16.18 -13.75
N PHE A 98 -5.14 -15.47 -13.34
CA PHE A 98 -5.38 -15.17 -11.93
C PHE A 98 -5.67 -16.44 -11.09
N SER A 99 -6.33 -17.46 -11.67
CA SER A 99 -6.52 -18.74 -10.98
C SER A 99 -5.22 -19.54 -10.87
N ILE A 100 -4.30 -19.40 -11.82
CA ILE A 100 -2.96 -20.02 -11.75
C ILE A 100 -2.13 -19.39 -10.62
N ILE A 101 -2.19 -18.06 -10.45
CA ILE A 101 -1.56 -17.36 -9.31
C ILE A 101 -2.14 -17.88 -8.00
N GLN A 102 -3.48 -18.00 -7.92
CA GLN A 102 -4.15 -18.54 -6.74
C GLN A 102 -3.69 -19.97 -6.44
N ASP A 103 -3.70 -20.87 -7.43
CA ASP A 103 -3.23 -22.25 -7.27
C ASP A 103 -1.76 -22.31 -6.83
N SER A 104 -0.92 -21.43 -7.39
CA SER A 104 0.49 -21.31 -7.00
C SER A 104 0.63 -20.95 -5.52
N ILE A 105 -0.11 -19.96 -5.03
CA ILE A 105 -0.03 -19.52 -3.64
C ILE A 105 -0.66 -20.56 -2.70
N ALA A 106 -1.83 -21.11 -3.06
CA ALA A 106 -2.52 -22.13 -2.29
C ALA A 106 -1.73 -23.45 -2.21
N SER A 107 -0.90 -23.76 -3.20
CA SER A 107 -0.02 -24.94 -3.18
C SER A 107 1.10 -24.88 -2.15
N ILE A 108 1.46 -23.68 -1.66
CA ILE A 108 2.52 -23.49 -0.65
C ILE A 108 2.11 -24.11 0.68
N SER A 109 0.84 -23.97 1.07
CA SER A 109 0.30 -24.53 2.31
C SER A 109 -1.18 -24.84 2.20
N VAL A 110 -1.57 -25.96 2.81
CA VAL A 110 -2.96 -26.39 2.96
C VAL A 110 -3.65 -25.77 4.17
N ASP A 111 -2.92 -25.02 4.99
CA ASP A 111 -3.43 -24.33 6.18
C ASP A 111 -3.88 -22.92 5.82
N GLN A 112 -5.16 -22.61 6.07
CA GLN A 112 -5.75 -21.33 5.67
C GLN A 112 -5.18 -20.12 6.45
N ARG A 113 -4.59 -20.32 7.63
CA ARG A 113 -3.92 -19.24 8.37
C ARG A 113 -2.65 -18.81 7.64
N ILE A 114 -1.91 -19.77 7.09
CA ILE A 114 -0.72 -19.52 6.27
C ILE A 114 -1.11 -18.90 4.92
N GLN A 115 -2.20 -19.38 4.30
CA GLN A 115 -2.72 -18.79 3.07
C GLN A 115 -3.17 -17.33 3.28
N LEU A 116 -3.76 -17.01 4.43
CA LEU A 116 -4.07 -15.63 4.82
C LEU A 116 -2.82 -14.75 4.87
N LEU A 117 -1.72 -15.24 5.44
CA LEU A 117 -0.46 -14.47 5.48
C LEU A 117 0.16 -14.31 4.09
N LEU A 118 0.08 -15.33 3.24
CA LEU A 118 0.58 -15.25 1.87
C LEU A 118 -0.23 -14.26 1.02
N ILE A 119 -1.56 -14.36 1.06
CA ILE A 119 -2.45 -13.60 0.18
C ILE A 119 -2.82 -12.26 0.82
N GLY A 120 -3.45 -12.32 1.99
CA GLY A 120 -3.99 -11.16 2.67
C GLY A 120 -2.94 -10.19 3.18
N PHE A 121 -1.73 -10.67 3.49
CA PHE A 121 -0.63 -9.82 3.96
C PHE A 121 0.45 -9.61 2.89
N CYS A 122 1.18 -10.66 2.48
CA CYS A 122 2.33 -10.47 1.59
C CYS A 122 1.93 -10.03 0.17
N PHE A 123 1.06 -10.79 -0.50
CA PHE A 123 0.62 -10.45 -1.86
C PHE A 123 -0.18 -9.14 -1.88
N ASN A 124 -0.97 -8.88 -0.83
CA ASN A 124 -1.66 -7.61 -0.63
C ASN A 124 -0.68 -6.42 -0.55
N ALA A 125 0.35 -6.51 0.29
CA ALA A 125 1.39 -5.48 0.40
C ALA A 125 2.15 -5.28 -0.91
N PHE A 126 2.47 -6.36 -1.63
CA PHE A 126 3.08 -6.28 -2.96
C PHE A 126 2.22 -5.47 -3.94
N LEU A 127 0.93 -5.79 -4.01
CA LEU A 127 -0.02 -5.07 -4.87
C LEU A 127 -0.23 -3.62 -4.40
N GLU A 128 -0.16 -3.34 -3.10
CA GLU A 128 -0.26 -1.97 -2.55
C GLU A 128 0.93 -1.13 -2.97
N GLY A 129 2.15 -1.66 -2.85
CA GLY A 129 3.35 -0.99 -3.35
C GLY A 129 3.29 -0.71 -4.85
N ALA A 130 2.67 -1.60 -5.63
CA ALA A 130 2.61 -1.46 -7.09
C ALA A 130 1.44 -0.60 -7.61
N ALA A 131 0.25 -0.76 -7.03
CA ALA A 131 -1.00 -0.15 -7.50
C ALA A 131 -1.53 0.92 -6.54
N GLY A 132 -1.48 0.66 -5.23
CA GLY A 132 -2.02 1.53 -4.18
C GLY A 132 -3.56 1.67 -4.20
N PHE A 133 -4.04 2.68 -3.48
CA PHE A 133 -5.43 3.18 -3.51
C PHE A 133 -6.51 2.13 -3.19
N GLY A 134 -6.18 1.11 -2.41
CA GLY A 134 -7.14 0.10 -1.93
C GLY A 134 -7.59 -0.92 -2.97
N VAL A 135 -7.07 -0.87 -4.21
CA VAL A 135 -7.23 -1.93 -5.21
C VAL A 135 -6.78 -3.31 -4.68
N PRO A 136 -5.63 -3.43 -3.96
CA PRO A 136 -5.15 -4.71 -3.44
C PRO A 136 -6.11 -5.40 -2.50
N ILE A 137 -6.82 -4.63 -1.66
CA ILE A 137 -7.78 -5.14 -0.69
C ILE A 137 -8.89 -5.91 -1.40
N ALA A 138 -9.45 -5.33 -2.47
CA ALA A 138 -10.51 -5.98 -3.25
C ALA A 138 -10.01 -7.27 -3.91
N ILE A 139 -8.83 -7.23 -4.51
CA ILE A 139 -8.22 -8.36 -5.22
C ILE A 139 -7.94 -9.53 -4.26
N CYS A 140 -7.29 -9.24 -3.12
CA CYS A 140 -6.93 -10.26 -2.13
C CYS A 140 -8.16 -10.80 -1.39
N ALA A 141 -9.17 -9.97 -1.12
CA ALA A 141 -10.41 -10.44 -0.51
C ALA A 141 -11.11 -11.47 -1.40
N VAL A 142 -11.19 -11.23 -2.71
CA VAL A 142 -11.74 -12.21 -3.67
C VAL A 142 -10.96 -13.53 -3.64
N LEU A 143 -9.62 -13.48 -3.58
CA LEU A 143 -8.80 -14.68 -3.48
C LEU A 143 -9.06 -15.48 -2.20
N LEU A 144 -9.20 -14.80 -1.06
CA LEU A 144 -9.52 -15.45 0.21
C LEU A 144 -10.93 -16.04 0.19
N ILE A 145 -11.91 -15.37 -0.43
CA ILE A 145 -13.28 -15.89 -0.58
C ILE A 145 -13.26 -17.22 -1.33
N GLN A 146 -12.52 -17.28 -2.43
CA GLN A 146 -12.39 -18.49 -3.22
C GLN A 146 -11.75 -19.63 -2.43
N LEU A 147 -10.89 -19.33 -1.44
CA LEU A 147 -10.30 -20.32 -0.53
C LEU A 147 -11.23 -20.73 0.62
N GLY A 148 -12.45 -20.18 0.70
CA GLY A 148 -13.46 -20.54 1.70
C GLY A 148 -13.61 -19.57 2.87
N PHE A 149 -13.05 -18.35 2.77
CA PHE A 149 -13.34 -17.30 3.75
C PHE A 149 -14.68 -16.63 3.45
N GLU A 150 -15.44 -16.27 4.48
CA GLU A 150 -16.66 -15.48 4.29
C GLU A 150 -16.33 -14.09 3.68
N PRO A 151 -17.12 -13.58 2.72
CA PRO A 151 -16.83 -12.33 2.02
C PRO A 151 -16.54 -11.13 2.91
N LEU A 152 -17.36 -10.93 3.94
CA LEU A 152 -17.16 -9.81 4.86
C LEU A 152 -15.88 -9.99 5.68
N LYS A 153 -15.61 -11.22 6.17
CA LYS A 153 -14.41 -11.53 6.95
C LYS A 153 -13.14 -11.38 6.11
N ALA A 154 -13.14 -11.85 4.86
CA ALA A 154 -12.04 -11.70 3.92
C ALA A 154 -11.70 -10.22 3.67
N ALA A 155 -12.71 -9.40 3.39
CA ALA A 155 -12.53 -7.97 3.19
C ALA A 155 -11.96 -7.27 4.44
N MET A 156 -12.47 -7.58 5.64
CA MET A 156 -11.95 -7.04 6.89
C MET A 156 -10.51 -7.45 7.16
N LEU A 157 -10.15 -8.72 6.94
CA LEU A 157 -8.79 -9.22 7.12
C LEU A 157 -7.81 -8.54 6.14
N CYS A 158 -8.18 -8.39 4.88
CA CYS A 158 -7.37 -7.67 3.90
C CYS A 158 -7.23 -6.18 4.24
N LEU A 159 -8.27 -5.54 4.77
CA LEU A 159 -8.21 -4.15 5.21
C LEU A 159 -7.25 -3.96 6.41
N ILE A 160 -7.33 -4.85 7.41
CA ILE A 160 -6.42 -4.85 8.56
C ILE A 160 -4.99 -5.08 8.10
N ALA A 161 -4.78 -6.07 7.22
CA ALA A 161 -3.47 -6.38 6.68
C ALA A 161 -2.86 -5.20 5.90
N ASN A 162 -3.68 -4.47 5.15
CA ASN A 162 -3.24 -3.31 4.39
C ASN A 162 -2.74 -2.16 5.28
N GLY A 163 -3.12 -2.14 6.56
CA GLY A 163 -2.60 -1.19 7.54
C GLY A 163 -1.08 -1.23 7.68
N ALA A 164 -0.42 -2.34 7.31
CA ALA A 164 1.03 -2.46 7.36
C ALA A 164 1.76 -1.83 6.16
N ALA A 165 1.08 -1.78 5.01
CA ALA A 165 1.69 -1.41 3.73
C ALA A 165 1.25 0.00 3.26
N GLY A 166 0.02 0.42 3.56
CA GLY A 166 -0.58 1.60 2.91
C GLY A 166 0.22 2.92 2.95
N ALA A 167 1.20 3.08 3.85
CA ALA A 167 2.11 4.22 3.88
C ALA A 167 2.99 4.34 2.61
N PHE A 168 3.36 3.24 1.96
CA PHE A 168 4.28 3.22 0.82
C PHE A 168 3.62 2.78 -0.49
N GLY A 169 2.30 2.83 -0.54
CA GLY A 169 1.52 2.46 -1.72
C GLY A 169 1.85 3.31 -2.95
N ALA A 170 1.54 2.77 -4.13
CA ALA A 170 1.80 3.43 -5.42
C ALA A 170 3.23 3.95 -5.57
N ILE A 171 4.22 3.09 -5.30
CA ILE A 171 5.65 3.36 -5.42
C ILE A 171 6.05 4.51 -4.48
N GLY A 172 5.58 4.46 -3.23
CA GLY A 172 5.94 5.42 -2.20
C GLY A 172 5.35 6.82 -2.36
N LEU A 173 4.37 7.02 -3.25
CA LEU A 173 3.77 8.33 -3.54
C LEU A 173 3.29 9.11 -2.29
N PRO A 174 2.65 8.48 -1.28
CA PRO A 174 2.23 9.18 -0.07
C PRO A 174 3.39 9.82 0.72
N VAL A 175 4.60 9.28 0.57
CA VAL A 175 5.81 9.81 1.23
C VAL A 175 6.57 10.72 0.29
N SER A 176 6.68 10.38 -1.00
CA SER A 176 7.48 11.13 -1.97
C SER A 176 6.88 12.47 -2.41
N ILE A 177 5.57 12.67 -2.17
CA ILE A 177 4.92 13.96 -2.43
C ILE A 177 5.55 15.12 -1.65
N ILE A 178 6.25 14.83 -0.54
CA ILE A 178 6.90 15.84 0.31
C ILE A 178 7.92 16.68 -0.45
N ASP A 179 8.68 16.09 -1.38
CA ASP A 179 9.67 16.83 -2.17
C ASP A 179 9.01 17.88 -3.07
N THR A 180 7.72 17.74 -3.40
CA THR A 180 6.99 18.74 -4.21
C THR A 180 6.61 19.99 -3.43
N PHE A 181 6.53 19.91 -2.10
CA PHE A 181 6.07 21.00 -1.25
C PHE A 181 7.16 22.04 -0.95
N ASN A 182 8.43 21.77 -1.26
CA ASN A 182 9.55 22.69 -1.02
C ASN A 182 9.55 23.26 0.41
N LEU A 183 9.37 22.39 1.40
CA LEU A 183 9.20 22.78 2.80
C LEU A 183 10.42 23.54 3.34
N SER A 184 10.18 24.63 4.06
CA SER A 184 11.21 25.37 4.78
C SER A 184 11.87 24.46 5.83
N GLY A 185 13.18 24.20 5.68
CA GLY A 185 13.93 23.27 6.53
C GLY A 185 14.54 22.09 5.77
N GLY A 186 14.29 21.96 4.47
CA GLY A 186 14.94 20.96 3.62
C GLY A 186 14.52 19.52 3.97
N VAL A 187 13.30 19.35 4.47
CA VAL A 187 12.73 18.02 4.75
C VAL A 187 12.54 17.29 3.43
N THR A 188 13.22 16.16 3.29
CA THR A 188 13.17 15.34 2.07
C THR A 188 12.24 14.14 2.24
N THR A 189 11.86 13.53 1.12
CA THR A 189 11.22 12.20 1.07
C THR A 189 11.94 11.17 1.94
N LEU A 190 13.28 11.16 1.93
CA LEU A 190 14.08 10.21 2.69
C LEU A 190 13.98 10.47 4.20
N ASP A 191 13.87 11.73 4.62
CA ASP A 191 13.67 12.07 6.03
C ASP A 191 12.33 11.56 6.52
N VAL A 192 11.25 11.78 5.76
CA VAL A 192 9.91 11.29 6.13
C VAL A 192 9.85 9.77 6.13
N ALA A 193 10.52 9.09 5.18
CA ALA A 193 10.66 7.64 5.20
C ALA A 193 11.37 7.13 6.47
N ARG A 194 12.45 7.81 6.87
CA ARG A 194 13.20 7.50 8.11
C ARG A 194 12.39 7.78 9.38
N TYR A 195 11.59 8.85 9.43
CA TYR A 195 10.70 9.09 10.56
C TYR A 195 9.59 8.03 10.64
N SER A 196 9.07 7.58 9.51
CA SER A 196 8.07 6.52 9.45
C SER A 196 8.61 5.19 10.00
N ALA A 197 9.91 4.95 9.87
CA ALA A 197 10.59 3.79 10.46
C ALA A 197 10.59 3.77 12.01
N LEU A 198 10.20 4.86 12.69
CA LEU A 198 10.05 4.86 14.14
C LEU A 198 8.74 4.23 14.63
N THR A 199 7.71 4.20 13.77
CA THR A 199 6.35 3.81 14.18
C THR A 199 5.84 2.59 13.39
N LEU A 200 6.08 2.54 12.08
CA LEU A 200 5.56 1.48 11.22
C LEU A 200 6.11 0.08 11.53
N PRO A 201 7.40 -0.13 11.88
CA PRO A 201 7.90 -1.47 12.14
C PRO A 201 7.16 -2.20 13.26
N ILE A 202 6.70 -1.46 14.28
CA ILE A 202 5.93 -2.03 15.39
C ILE A 202 4.59 -2.56 14.87
N LEU A 203 3.87 -1.75 14.08
CA LEU A 203 2.61 -2.16 13.47
C LEU A 203 2.80 -3.34 12.51
N ASN A 204 3.82 -3.29 11.68
CA ASN A 204 4.06 -4.27 10.62
C ASN A 204 4.47 -5.62 11.19
N PHE A 205 5.17 -5.62 12.33
CA PHE A 205 5.49 -6.84 13.05
C PHE A 205 4.26 -7.44 13.73
N ILE A 206 3.37 -6.61 14.29
CA ILE A 206 2.19 -7.04 15.06
C ILE A 206 1.05 -7.52 14.16
N ILE A 207 0.83 -6.91 12.99
CA ILE A 207 -0.32 -7.20 12.13
C ILE A 207 -0.47 -8.69 11.78
N PRO A 208 0.59 -9.44 11.37
CA PRO A 208 0.48 -10.87 11.14
C PRO A 208 -0.03 -11.67 12.35
N PHE A 209 0.32 -11.27 13.58
CA PHE A 209 -0.21 -11.89 14.80
C PHE A 209 -1.70 -11.61 14.96
N VAL A 210 -2.11 -10.35 14.74
CA VAL A 210 -3.52 -9.93 14.83
C VAL A 210 -4.37 -10.68 13.81
N LEU A 211 -3.90 -10.83 12.57
CA LEU A 211 -4.60 -11.57 11.52
C LEU A 211 -4.87 -13.03 11.92
N VAL A 212 -3.84 -13.72 12.43
CA VAL A 212 -4.00 -15.11 12.88
C VAL A 212 -4.89 -15.20 14.12
N PHE A 213 -4.77 -14.25 15.05
CA PHE A 213 -5.63 -14.18 16.24
C PHE A 213 -7.11 -14.03 15.88
N ILE A 214 -7.45 -13.18 14.91
CA ILE A 214 -8.84 -12.99 14.46
C ILE A 214 -9.42 -14.27 13.84
N VAL A 215 -8.59 -15.10 13.21
CA VAL A 215 -9.03 -16.32 12.54
C VAL A 215 -9.16 -17.51 13.48
N ASP A 216 -8.15 -17.76 14.33
CA ASP A 216 -8.03 -18.99 15.14
C ASP A 216 -7.51 -18.73 16.58
N GLY A 217 -7.59 -17.48 17.03
CA GLY A 217 -7.26 -17.07 18.40
C GLY A 217 -5.81 -17.34 18.81
N MET A 218 -5.59 -17.47 20.13
CA MET A 218 -4.28 -17.77 20.70
C MET A 218 -3.75 -19.16 20.31
N LYS A 219 -4.66 -20.11 20.01
CA LYS A 219 -4.29 -21.44 19.55
C LYS A 219 -3.58 -21.36 18.20
N GLY A 220 -4.17 -20.61 17.25
CA GLY A 220 -3.58 -20.38 15.94
C GLY A 220 -2.19 -19.78 16.02
N ILE A 221 -2.01 -18.74 16.84
CA ILE A 221 -0.69 -18.12 17.03
C ILE A 221 0.34 -19.14 17.50
N LYS A 222 0.02 -19.96 18.50
CA LYS A 222 0.97 -20.94 19.04
C LYS A 222 1.33 -22.03 18.03
N GLU A 223 0.36 -22.49 17.25
CA GLU A 223 0.55 -23.58 16.29
C GLU A 223 1.38 -23.19 15.07
N ILE A 224 1.25 -21.96 14.59
CA ILE A 224 2.00 -21.45 13.42
C ILE A 224 2.98 -20.32 13.80
N LEU A 225 3.41 -20.24 15.06
CA LEU A 225 4.31 -19.21 15.55
C LEU A 225 5.58 -19.03 14.71
N PRO A 226 6.28 -20.11 14.27
CA PRO A 226 7.48 -19.95 13.43
C PRO A 226 7.16 -19.28 12.09
N VAL A 227 5.98 -19.54 11.53
CA VAL A 227 5.51 -18.93 10.28
C VAL A 227 5.20 -17.46 10.49
N ILE A 228 4.48 -17.11 11.55
CA ILE A 228 4.15 -15.71 11.87
C ILE A 228 5.44 -14.91 12.10
N LEU A 229 6.37 -15.42 12.91
CA LEU A 229 7.65 -14.77 13.17
C LEU A 229 8.48 -14.60 11.90
N THR A 230 8.46 -15.59 10.99
CA THR A 230 9.12 -15.48 9.70
C THR A 230 8.52 -14.33 8.90
N VAL A 231 7.19 -14.29 8.76
CA VAL A 231 6.50 -13.24 8.00
C VAL A 231 6.74 -11.87 8.59
N SER A 232 6.43 -11.69 9.88
CA SER A 232 6.62 -10.43 10.59
C SER A 232 8.07 -9.96 10.56
N GLY A 233 9.03 -10.85 10.85
CA GLY A 233 10.44 -10.50 10.93
C GLY A 233 11.05 -10.15 9.58
N THR A 234 10.77 -10.95 8.53
CA THR A 234 11.33 -10.69 7.20
C THR A 234 10.74 -9.45 6.55
N TYR A 235 9.41 -9.29 6.58
CA TYR A 235 8.75 -8.12 6.00
C TYR A 235 9.19 -6.84 6.72
N THR A 236 9.07 -6.82 8.06
CA THR A 236 9.43 -5.64 8.87
C THR A 236 10.91 -5.29 8.73
N GLY A 237 11.80 -6.29 8.81
CA GLY A 237 13.24 -6.07 8.73
C GLY A 237 13.66 -5.51 7.37
N LEU A 238 13.16 -6.07 6.26
CA LEU A 238 13.50 -5.60 4.93
C LEU A 238 12.89 -4.22 4.64
N GLN A 239 11.65 -3.98 5.06
CA GLN A 239 11.02 -2.67 4.89
C GLN A 239 11.74 -1.59 5.71
N LEU A 240 12.15 -1.90 6.94
CA LEU A 240 12.97 -1.01 7.76
C LEU A 240 14.30 -0.66 7.06
N LEU A 241 15.00 -1.66 6.53
CA LEU A 241 16.25 -1.43 5.80
C LEU A 241 16.04 -0.55 4.56
N LEU A 242 15.01 -0.83 3.76
CA LEU A 242 14.75 -0.06 2.54
C LEU A 242 14.33 1.39 2.85
N THR A 243 13.45 1.59 3.81
CA THR A 243 12.98 2.93 4.19
C THR A 243 14.11 3.81 4.76
N ILE A 244 15.08 3.23 5.48
CA ILE A 244 16.21 3.98 6.04
C ILE A 244 17.27 4.32 4.98
N PHE A 245 17.57 3.37 4.08
CA PHE A 245 18.73 3.47 3.18
C PHE A 245 18.40 3.87 1.74
N HIS A 246 17.21 3.52 1.23
CA HIS A 246 16.85 3.69 -0.18
C HIS A 246 15.68 4.67 -0.37
N GLY A 247 14.67 4.60 0.48
CA GLY A 247 13.45 5.40 0.37
C GLY A 247 12.17 4.58 0.31
N PRO A 248 11.02 5.25 0.08
CA PRO A 248 9.70 4.63 0.16
C PRO A 248 9.30 3.80 -1.07
N GLU A 249 9.93 3.99 -2.22
CA GLU A 249 9.45 3.48 -3.51
C GLU A 249 9.40 1.95 -3.59
N LEU A 250 10.35 1.29 -2.92
CA LEU A 250 10.50 -0.16 -2.92
C LEU A 250 10.08 -0.81 -1.60
N ALA A 251 9.64 0.01 -0.63
CA ALA A 251 9.41 -0.39 0.75
C ALA A 251 8.30 -1.43 0.91
N ASP A 252 7.35 -1.50 -0.03
CA ASP A 252 6.31 -2.54 0.01
C ASP A 252 6.50 -3.66 -1.01
N ILE A 253 7.27 -3.44 -2.07
CA ILE A 253 7.42 -4.39 -3.17
C ILE A 253 8.46 -5.46 -2.83
N ILE A 254 9.68 -5.05 -2.46
CA ILE A 254 10.76 -6.00 -2.19
C ILE A 254 10.47 -6.81 -0.92
N PRO A 255 10.08 -6.21 0.22
CA PRO A 255 9.88 -6.96 1.46
C PRO A 255 8.77 -7.99 1.34
N SER A 256 7.67 -7.66 0.66
CA SER A 256 6.56 -8.59 0.46
C SER A 256 6.96 -9.79 -0.40
N LEU A 257 7.59 -9.57 -1.56
CA LEU A 257 8.06 -10.65 -2.44
C LEU A 257 9.11 -11.53 -1.76
N ALA A 258 10.09 -10.91 -1.09
CA ALA A 258 11.10 -11.65 -0.34
C ALA A 258 10.47 -12.49 0.78
N THR A 259 9.49 -11.93 1.50
CA THR A 259 8.75 -12.64 2.54
C THR A 259 7.98 -13.84 1.98
N MET A 260 7.34 -13.70 0.81
CA MET A 260 6.68 -14.84 0.14
C MET A 260 7.65 -15.96 -0.19
N VAL A 261 8.84 -15.62 -0.70
CA VAL A 261 9.89 -16.59 -1.03
C VAL A 261 10.40 -17.29 0.23
N VAL A 262 10.74 -16.53 1.27
CA VAL A 262 11.21 -17.10 2.55
C VAL A 262 10.14 -17.98 3.17
N LEU A 263 8.88 -17.53 3.17
CA LEU A 263 7.77 -18.31 3.70
C LEU A 263 7.57 -19.61 2.92
N ALA A 264 7.70 -19.60 1.59
CA ALA A 264 7.63 -20.81 0.78
C ALA A 264 8.73 -21.82 1.17
N PHE A 265 9.96 -21.35 1.45
CA PHE A 265 11.03 -22.22 1.96
C PHE A 265 10.76 -22.74 3.37
N VAL A 266 10.22 -21.91 4.26
CA VAL A 266 9.85 -22.34 5.62
C VAL A 266 8.74 -23.40 5.58
N CYS A 267 7.71 -23.21 4.75
CA CYS A 267 6.61 -24.18 4.61
C CYS A 267 7.05 -25.53 4.00
N ARG A 268 8.19 -25.59 3.30
CA ARG A 268 8.78 -26.87 2.87
C ARG A 268 9.28 -27.70 4.06
N LYS A 269 9.78 -27.04 5.11
CA LYS A 269 10.35 -27.70 6.30
C LYS A 269 9.35 -27.80 7.46
N PHE A 270 8.45 -26.83 7.56
CA PHE A 270 7.48 -26.73 8.64
C PHE A 270 6.06 -26.92 8.12
N LYS A 271 5.33 -27.87 8.71
CA LYS A 271 3.89 -28.03 8.52
C LYS A 271 3.23 -28.06 9.89
N PRO A 272 2.14 -27.30 10.12
CA PRO A 272 1.44 -27.33 11.39
C PRO A 272 0.90 -28.73 11.67
N LYS A 273 0.93 -29.15 12.94
CA LYS A 273 0.42 -30.46 13.36
C LYS A 273 -1.10 -30.56 13.14
N ASN A 274 -1.82 -29.47 13.40
CA ASN A 274 -3.25 -29.34 13.14
C ASN A 274 -3.44 -28.39 11.96
N ILE A 275 -3.94 -28.92 10.84
CA ILE A 275 -4.25 -28.13 9.66
C ILE A 275 -5.57 -27.40 9.90
N PHE A 276 -5.53 -26.07 9.93
CA PHE A 276 -6.71 -25.26 10.13
C PHE A 276 -7.46 -25.00 8.80
N ARG A 277 -8.78 -25.24 8.82
CA ARG A 277 -9.71 -24.96 7.71
C ARG A 277 -11.05 -24.48 8.29
N LEU A 278 -11.55 -23.35 7.80
CA LEU A 278 -12.80 -22.68 8.18
C LEU A 278 -14.02 -23.48 7.72
N GLU A 279 -13.95 -24.09 6.53
CA GLU A 279 -14.97 -25.01 6.01
C GLU A 279 -14.31 -26.16 5.22
N ALA A 280 -15.06 -27.24 5.00
CA ALA A 280 -14.70 -28.34 4.10
C ALA A 280 -14.81 -27.93 2.61
N SER A 281 -14.28 -26.75 2.26
CA SER A 281 -14.18 -26.31 0.87
C SER A 281 -13.10 -27.15 0.19
N GLU A 282 -13.54 -28.10 -0.65
CA GLU A 282 -12.67 -28.79 -1.61
C GLU A 282 -12.25 -27.83 -2.72
N HIS A 283 -11.45 -26.80 -2.41
CA HIS A 283 -10.70 -26.13 -3.45
C HIS A 283 -9.64 -27.13 -3.94
N LYS A 284 -9.98 -27.87 -5.01
CA LYS A 284 -9.05 -28.79 -5.66
C LYS A 284 -7.97 -27.96 -6.34
N ILE A 285 -6.88 -27.73 -5.62
CA ILE A 285 -5.67 -27.11 -6.15
C ILE A 285 -5.26 -27.91 -7.38
N GLN A 286 -5.37 -27.30 -8.56
CA GLN A 286 -4.92 -27.95 -9.79
C GLN A 286 -3.40 -27.94 -9.81
N LYS A 287 -2.79 -29.08 -10.17
CA LYS A 287 -1.35 -29.12 -10.37
C LYS A 287 -1.01 -28.26 -11.58
N ARG A 288 -0.31 -27.15 -11.35
CA ARG A 288 0.20 -26.25 -12.38
C ARG A 288 1.65 -26.55 -12.68
N THR A 289 2.05 -26.41 -13.93
CA THR A 289 3.43 -26.53 -14.35
C THR A 289 4.22 -25.26 -13.96
N PRO A 290 5.53 -25.35 -13.69
CA PRO A 290 6.34 -24.17 -13.37
C PRO A 290 6.29 -23.10 -14.47
N LYS A 291 6.17 -23.51 -15.75
CA LYS A 291 6.05 -22.60 -16.89
C LYS A 291 4.76 -21.79 -16.84
N GLU A 292 3.64 -22.42 -16.51
CA GLU A 292 2.35 -21.73 -16.33
C GLU A 292 2.41 -20.74 -15.16
N ILE A 293 3.03 -21.13 -14.04
CA ILE A 293 3.18 -20.25 -12.88
C ILE A 293 4.03 -19.02 -13.25
N VAL A 294 5.21 -19.22 -13.85
CA VAL A 294 6.07 -18.10 -14.25
C VAL A 294 5.37 -17.19 -15.25
N PHE A 295 4.63 -17.74 -16.21
CA PHE A 295 3.86 -16.96 -17.16
C PHE A 295 2.73 -16.16 -16.49
N ALA A 296 1.99 -16.77 -15.56
CA ALA A 296 0.93 -16.10 -14.82
C ALA A 296 1.44 -14.95 -13.95
N TRP A 297 2.60 -15.14 -13.32
CA TRP A 297 3.27 -14.10 -12.53
C TRP A 297 4.01 -13.04 -13.37
N SER A 298 4.18 -13.27 -14.68
CA SER A 298 4.99 -12.41 -15.54
C SER A 298 4.58 -10.94 -15.53
N PRO A 299 3.29 -10.53 -15.51
CA PRO A 299 2.96 -9.11 -15.49
C PRO A 299 3.46 -8.41 -14.22
N PHE A 300 3.40 -9.10 -13.08
CA PHE A 300 3.86 -8.60 -11.79
C PHE A 300 5.39 -8.57 -11.68
N VAL A 301 6.05 -9.59 -12.23
CA VAL A 301 7.52 -9.62 -12.31
C VAL A 301 8.04 -8.53 -13.23
N ILE A 302 7.42 -8.34 -14.41
CA ILE A 302 7.75 -7.27 -15.35
C ILE A 302 7.54 -5.91 -14.66
N LEU A 303 6.39 -5.70 -14.03
CA LEU A 303 6.12 -4.46 -13.28
C LEU A 303 7.18 -4.20 -12.22
N THR A 304 7.52 -5.20 -11.41
CA THR A 304 8.58 -5.10 -10.39
C THR A 304 9.92 -4.71 -11.02
N ALA A 305 10.31 -5.37 -12.13
CA ALA A 305 11.56 -5.07 -12.82
C ALA A 305 11.58 -3.63 -13.37
N PHE A 306 10.49 -3.17 -13.99
CA PHE A 306 10.37 -1.80 -14.45
C PHE A 306 10.47 -0.79 -13.31
N VAL A 307 9.79 -1.03 -12.18
CA VAL A 307 9.86 -0.15 -11.00
C VAL A 307 11.27 -0.13 -10.40
N LEU A 308 11.95 -1.26 -10.34
CA LEU A 308 13.34 -1.34 -9.87
C LEU A 308 14.30 -0.56 -10.77
N VAL A 309 14.16 -0.70 -12.09
CA VAL A 309 14.96 0.04 -13.07
C VAL A 309 14.68 1.53 -12.99
N TRP A 310 13.40 1.92 -12.90
CA TRP A 310 12.99 3.32 -12.77
C TRP A 310 13.46 3.97 -11.48
N SER A 311 13.44 3.22 -10.38
CA SER A 311 13.86 3.71 -9.06
C SER A 311 15.37 3.70 -8.88
N ALA A 312 16.13 3.11 -9.80
CA ALA A 312 17.57 2.99 -9.67
C ALA A 312 18.27 4.37 -9.78
N PRO A 313 19.36 4.60 -9.03
CA PRO A 313 20.03 5.89 -8.99
C PRO A 313 20.47 6.43 -10.35
N PHE A 314 20.90 5.54 -11.27
CA PHE A 314 21.33 5.95 -12.60
C PHE A 314 20.19 6.57 -13.43
N PHE A 315 18.97 6.03 -13.29
CA PHE A 315 17.81 6.50 -14.05
C PHE A 315 17.32 7.83 -13.48
N LYS A 316 17.25 7.95 -12.15
CA LYS A 316 16.93 9.20 -11.46
C LYS A 316 17.91 10.32 -11.83
N ASN A 317 19.22 10.04 -11.82
CA ASN A 317 20.25 11.02 -12.18
C ASN A 317 20.16 11.47 -13.65
N TYR A 318 19.82 10.57 -14.58
CA TYR A 318 19.62 10.92 -15.98
C TYR A 318 18.37 11.79 -16.18
N SER A 319 17.25 11.44 -15.54
CA SER A 319 16.00 12.22 -15.62
C SER A 319 16.12 13.63 -15.03
N ASN A 320 16.87 13.80 -13.93
CA ASN A 320 17.14 15.11 -13.35
C ASN A 320 18.06 15.98 -14.23
N LEU A 321 18.97 15.36 -14.99
CA LEU A 321 19.82 16.07 -15.96
C LEU A 321 19.01 16.64 -17.13
N GLU A 322 18.03 15.92 -17.65
CA GLU A 322 17.17 16.40 -18.75
C GLU A 322 16.22 17.53 -18.31
N VAL A 323 15.77 17.52 -17.06
CA VAL A 323 14.92 18.60 -16.52
C VAL A 323 15.74 19.88 -16.31
N HIS A 324 17.01 19.79 -15.89
CA HIS A 324 17.89 20.97 -15.76
C HIS A 324 18.42 21.51 -17.09
N LEU A 325 18.41 20.72 -18.17
CA LEU A 325 18.76 21.18 -19.52
C LEU A 325 17.56 21.78 -20.29
N LYS A 326 16.34 21.74 -19.73
CA LYS A 326 15.11 22.27 -20.33
C LYS A 326 14.47 23.45 -19.57
N VAL A 327 15.19 24.06 -18.63
CA VAL A 327 14.78 25.34 -18.00
C VAL A 327 15.70 26.46 -18.48
#